data_AF-A0A5N6QB63-F1
#
_entry.id   AF-A0A5N6QB63-F1
#
_cell.length_a   1.000
_cell.length_b   1.000
_cell.length_c   1.000
_cell.angle_alpha   90.00
_cell.angle_beta   90.00
_cell.angle_gamma   90.00
#
_symmetry.space_group_name_H-M   'P 1'
#
loop_
_entity.id
_entity.type
_entity.pdbx_description
1 polymer ?
#
loop_
_entity_poly.entity_id
_entity_poly.type
_entity_poly.pdbx_seq_one_letter_code
_entity_poly.pdbx_strand_id
1 'polypeptide(L)'
;MLSCAGADRLQTGMRGAFGKPQGTCTRVSIGQVLLSVRCKDSNSHHAQEALRRAKFKFPGRQKIIVSRKWGFTKFSRVEYMKYKAENKIVPDGVNAKVILKLHTCMHLPHVHARRHNILEWKKKTINVNSASTPNHLWVVAVFLSANLIYLP
;
A
#
# COMPACT_ATOMS: atom_id res chain seq x y z
N MET A 1 14.86 -35.15 -7.60
CA MET A 1 15.54 -36.39 -7.18
C MET A 1 14.49 -37.46 -7.10
N LEU A 2 14.76 -38.62 -7.70
CA LEU A 2 13.83 -39.75 -7.72
C LEU A 2 13.93 -40.48 -6.38
N SER A 3 12.80 -40.70 -5.69
CA SER A 3 12.78 -41.41 -4.41
C SER A 3 12.53 -42.93 -4.55
N CYS A 4 12.58 -43.45 -5.78
CA CYS A 4 12.24 -44.84 -6.08
C CYS A 4 13.44 -45.79 -5.89
N ALA A 5 13.18 -47.07 -5.61
CA ALA A 5 14.22 -48.10 -5.56
C ALA A 5 14.97 -48.18 -6.91
N GLY A 6 16.30 -48.25 -6.86
CA GLY A 6 17.14 -48.25 -8.07
C GLY A 6 17.33 -46.88 -8.74
N ALA A 7 16.96 -45.77 -8.09
CA ALA A 7 17.14 -44.41 -8.61
C ALA A 7 18.59 -44.08 -9.00
N ASP A 8 19.58 -44.70 -8.36
CA ASP A 8 21.01 -44.57 -8.68
C ASP A 8 21.33 -44.93 -10.14
N ARG A 9 20.58 -45.87 -10.73
CA ARG A 9 20.76 -46.29 -12.12
C ARG A 9 20.14 -45.34 -13.14
N LEU A 10 19.20 -44.49 -12.71
CA LEU A 10 18.39 -43.63 -13.58
C LEU A 10 18.66 -42.14 -13.38
N GLN A 11 19.20 -41.75 -12.23
CA GLN A 11 19.49 -40.36 -11.89
C GLN A 11 20.99 -40.11 -11.95
N THR A 12 21.40 -39.01 -12.60
CA THR A 12 22.80 -38.58 -12.69
C THR A 12 23.36 -37.95 -11.40
N GLY A 13 22.66 -38.11 -10.26
CA GLY A 13 22.99 -37.47 -9.00
C GLY A 13 23.12 -35.95 -9.12
N MET A 14 24.32 -35.43 -8.83
CA MET A 14 24.67 -34.01 -8.85
C MET A 14 25.31 -33.54 -10.17
N ARG A 15 25.47 -34.42 -11.16
CA ARG A 15 26.02 -34.04 -12.48
C ARG A 15 24.99 -33.19 -13.21
N GLY A 16 25.36 -31.94 -13.55
CA GLY A 16 24.48 -30.99 -14.25
C GLY A 16 23.35 -30.42 -13.37
N ALA A 17 23.62 -30.16 -12.10
CA ALA A 17 22.62 -29.80 -11.07
C ALA A 17 21.94 -28.43 -11.22
N PHE A 18 21.97 -27.78 -12.40
CA PHE A 18 21.20 -26.57 -12.60
C PHE A 18 19.71 -26.92 -12.66
N GLY A 19 18.95 -26.43 -11.67
CA GLY A 19 17.53 -26.73 -11.53
C GLY A 19 16.68 -26.16 -12.66
N LYS A 20 15.57 -26.83 -12.96
CA LYS A 20 14.52 -26.25 -13.79
C LYS A 20 13.82 -25.13 -13.00
N PRO A 21 13.42 -24.03 -13.63
CA PRO A 21 12.70 -22.97 -12.93
C PRO A 21 11.38 -23.53 -12.39
N GLN A 22 11.16 -23.40 -11.08
CA GLN A 22 9.94 -23.85 -10.42
C GLN A 22 9.48 -22.85 -9.38
N GLY A 23 8.24 -22.39 -9.54
CA GLY A 23 7.61 -21.40 -8.67
C GLY A 23 8.22 -20.00 -8.77
N THR A 24 7.63 -19.06 -8.03
CA THR A 24 8.13 -17.70 -7.85
C THR A 24 8.26 -17.40 -6.36
N CYS A 25 9.24 -16.59 -6.00
CA CYS A 25 9.45 -16.16 -4.62
C CYS A 25 9.73 -14.66 -4.58
N THR A 26 9.37 -14.02 -3.47
CA THR A 26 9.66 -12.60 -3.21
C THR A 26 10.79 -12.50 -2.21
N ARG A 27 11.82 -11.72 -2.53
CA ARG A 27 12.88 -11.37 -1.58
C ARG A 27 12.42 -10.20 -0.73
N VAL A 28 12.52 -10.35 0.59
CA VAL A 28 12.03 -9.37 1.56
C VAL A 28 13.14 -8.97 2.51
N SER A 29 13.32 -7.66 2.69
CA SER A 29 14.28 -7.11 3.65
C SER A 29 13.64 -6.89 5.01
N ILE A 30 14.46 -6.79 6.05
CA ILE A 30 14.02 -6.42 7.40
C ILE A 30 13.36 -5.04 7.35
N GLY A 31 12.21 -4.89 7.99
CA GLY A 31 11.48 -3.62 7.98
C GLY A 31 10.76 -3.32 6.65
N GLN A 32 10.75 -4.25 5.69
CA GLN A 32 9.87 -4.15 4.53
C GLN A 32 8.44 -4.54 4.90
N VAL A 33 7.46 -3.79 4.39
CA VAL A 33 6.04 -4.10 4.54
C VAL A 33 5.65 -5.23 3.60
N LEU A 34 5.05 -6.30 4.14
CA LEU A 34 4.53 -7.42 3.36
C LEU A 34 3.09 -7.19 2.93
N LEU A 35 2.23 -6.92 3.91
CA LEU A 35 0.81 -6.69 3.73
C LEU A 35 0.43 -5.39 4.41
N SER A 36 -0.46 -4.63 3.76
CA SER A 36 -1.01 -3.39 4.28
C SER A 36 -2.51 -3.36 4.04
N VAL A 37 -3.28 -3.09 5.08
CA VAL A 37 -4.75 -3.11 5.01
C VAL A 37 -5.29 -1.75 5.42
N ARG A 38 -6.19 -1.19 4.60
CA ARG A 38 -6.89 0.07 4.88
C ARG A 38 -8.32 -0.22 5.38
N CYS A 39 -8.63 0.22 6.59
CA CYS A 39 -9.97 0.06 7.18
C CYS A 39 -10.43 1.35 7.87
N LYS A 40 -11.75 1.48 8.05
CA LYS A 40 -12.36 2.48 8.94
C LYS A 40 -11.97 2.19 10.40
N ASP A 41 -11.90 3.21 11.25
CA ASP A 41 -11.54 3.10 12.67
C ASP A 41 -12.34 2.05 13.44
N SER A 42 -13.64 1.94 13.16
CA SER A 42 -14.54 0.98 13.80
C SER A 42 -14.06 -0.47 13.67
N ASN A 43 -13.41 -0.82 12.55
CA ASN A 43 -13.00 -2.20 12.25
C ASN A 43 -11.51 -2.45 12.54
N SER A 44 -10.86 -1.55 13.27
CA SER A 44 -9.42 -1.63 13.59
C SER A 44 -9.04 -2.92 14.32
N HIS A 45 -9.88 -3.40 15.23
CA HIS A 45 -9.63 -4.61 16.01
C HIS A 45 -9.70 -5.87 15.14
N HIS A 46 -10.70 -5.95 14.26
CA HIS A 46 -10.85 -7.06 13.32
C HIS A 46 -9.69 -7.11 12.31
N ALA A 47 -9.20 -5.96 11.85
CA ALA A 47 -8.04 -5.90 10.96
C ALA A 47 -6.76 -6.40 11.64
N GLN A 48 -6.53 -6.06 12.91
CA GLN A 48 -5.38 -6.55 13.68
C GLN A 48 -5.44 -8.07 13.87
N GLU A 49 -6.61 -8.61 14.20
CA GLU A 49 -6.82 -10.06 14.34
C GLU A 49 -6.63 -10.80 13.01
N ALA A 50 -7.12 -10.26 11.89
CA ALA A 50 -6.90 -10.83 10.57
C ALA A 50 -5.40 -10.89 10.22
N LEU A 51 -4.64 -9.84 10.54
CA LEU A 51 -3.19 -9.82 10.30
C LEU A 51 -2.43 -10.73 11.25
N ARG A 52 -2.92 -10.95 12.48
CA ARG A 52 -2.39 -11.96 13.41
C ARG A 52 -2.56 -13.36 12.81
N ARG A 53 -3.70 -13.66 12.20
CA ARG A 53 -3.94 -14.94 11.51
C ARG A 53 -3.06 -15.09 10.27
N ALA A 54 -2.95 -14.04 9.46
CA ALA A 54 -2.11 -14.04 8.25
C ALA A 54 -0.63 -14.24 8.57
N LYS A 55 -0.15 -13.66 9.69
CA LYS A 55 1.22 -13.81 10.17
C LYS A 55 1.65 -15.27 10.30
N PHE A 56 0.77 -16.19 10.73
CA PHE A 56 1.11 -17.62 10.87
C PHE A 56 1.40 -18.32 9.54
N LYS A 57 1.02 -17.73 8.41
CA LYS A 57 1.31 -18.28 7.08
C LYS A 57 2.66 -17.83 6.54
N PHE A 58 3.30 -16.83 7.19
CA PHE A 58 4.62 -16.36 6.81
C PHE A 58 5.69 -16.98 7.71
N PRO A 59 6.83 -17.42 7.14
CA PRO A 59 7.94 -17.93 7.93
C PRO A 59 8.62 -16.80 8.71
N GLY A 60 9.08 -17.08 9.92
CA GLY A 60 9.83 -16.14 10.77
C GLY A 60 8.96 -15.30 11.70
N ARG A 61 9.52 -14.19 12.22
CA ARG A 61 8.83 -13.28 13.14
C ARG A 61 8.37 -12.03 12.41
N GLN A 62 7.07 -11.78 12.43
CA GLN A 62 6.49 -10.55 11.89
C GLN A 62 5.94 -9.66 13.01
N LYS A 63 5.98 -8.35 12.78
CA LYS A 63 5.43 -7.34 13.67
C LYS A 63 4.24 -6.67 12.99
N ILE A 64 3.12 -6.61 13.71
CA ILE A 64 1.92 -5.90 13.27
C ILE A 64 2.04 -4.48 13.82
N ILE A 65 2.02 -3.49 12.93
CA ILE A 65 2.18 -2.08 13.31
C ILE A 65 1.02 -1.28 12.76
N VAL A 66 0.50 -0.42 13.60
CA VAL A 66 -0.46 0.62 13.24
C VAL A 66 0.28 1.83 12.69
N SER A 67 -0.02 2.20 11.45
CA SER A 67 0.52 3.41 10.83
C SER A 67 -0.22 4.66 11.30
N ARG A 68 0.55 5.74 11.47
CA ARG A 68 0.04 7.11 11.71
C ARG A 68 -0.34 7.85 10.42
N LYS A 69 -0.13 7.22 9.26
CA LYS A 69 -0.45 7.79 7.95
C LYS A 69 -1.93 7.69 7.62
N TRP A 70 -2.39 8.54 6.70
CA TRP A 70 -3.77 8.49 6.22
C TRP A 70 -3.91 7.45 5.10
N GLY A 71 -4.31 6.22 5.44
CA GLY A 71 -4.39 5.15 4.45
C GLY A 71 -3.04 4.88 3.78
N PHE A 72 -3.04 4.59 2.48
CA PHE A 72 -1.83 4.34 1.68
C PHE A 72 -1.13 5.61 1.20
N THR A 73 -1.53 6.79 1.70
CA THR A 73 -0.87 8.05 1.35
C THR A 73 0.43 8.24 2.13
N LYS A 74 1.25 9.19 1.67
CA LYS A 74 2.51 9.54 2.33
C LYS A 74 2.31 10.39 3.58
N PHE A 75 1.18 11.08 3.69
CA PHE A 75 0.90 12.11 4.71
C PHE A 75 0.46 11.52 6.03
N SER A 76 0.80 12.19 7.13
CA SER A 76 0.22 11.90 8.43
C SER A 76 -1.27 12.28 8.47
N ARG A 77 -2.04 11.73 9.42
CA ARG A 77 -3.46 12.10 9.57
C ARG A 77 -3.65 13.60 9.80
N VAL A 78 -2.77 14.20 10.59
CA VAL A 78 -2.83 15.62 10.95
C VAL A 78 -2.54 16.49 9.73
N GLU A 79 -1.48 16.17 8.98
CA GLU A 79 -1.16 16.87 7.73
C GLU A 79 -2.28 16.74 6.70
N TYR A 80 -2.83 15.53 6.55
CA TYR A 80 -3.91 15.29 5.59
C TYR A 80 -5.15 16.13 5.90
N MET A 81 -5.53 16.27 7.18
CA MET A 81 -6.65 17.14 7.56
C MET A 81 -6.35 18.62 7.28
N LYS A 82 -5.13 19.09 7.57
CA LYS A 82 -4.72 20.47 7.27
C LYS A 82 -4.80 20.77 5.78
N TYR A 83 -4.19 19.94 4.94
CA TYR A 83 -4.22 20.16 3.49
C TYR A 83 -5.61 19.99 2.88
N LYS A 84 -6.49 19.19 3.51
CA LYS A 84 -7.89 19.09 3.12
C LYS A 84 -8.65 20.37 3.46
N ALA A 85 -8.45 20.94 4.65
CA ALA A 85 -9.03 22.22 5.03
C ALA A 85 -8.55 23.38 4.12
N GLU A 86 -7.28 23.33 3.71
CA GLU A 86 -6.67 24.29 2.80
C GLU A 86 -7.00 24.03 1.31
N ASN A 87 -7.78 22.98 0.99
CA ASN A 87 -8.10 22.54 -0.38
C ASN A 87 -6.88 22.31 -1.30
N LYS A 88 -5.73 21.94 -0.72
CA LYS A 88 -4.47 21.68 -1.46
C LYS A 88 -4.32 20.23 -1.94
N ILE A 89 -5.24 19.34 -1.56
CA ILE A 89 -5.22 17.93 -1.96
C ILE A 89 -6.14 17.70 -3.16
N VAL A 90 -5.59 17.05 -4.18
CA VAL A 90 -6.35 16.46 -5.28
C VAL A 90 -6.46 14.94 -5.05
N PRO A 91 -7.66 14.35 -5.09
CA PRO A 91 -7.82 12.90 -5.02
C PRO A 91 -7.28 12.24 -6.30
N ASP A 92 -6.46 11.19 -6.14
CA ASP A 92 -5.94 10.36 -7.25
C ASP A 92 -6.30 8.89 -6.97
N GLY A 93 -7.61 8.63 -6.96
CA GLY A 93 -8.18 7.33 -6.61
C GLY A 93 -7.88 6.94 -5.15
N VAL A 94 -7.01 5.94 -4.97
CA VAL A 94 -6.60 5.45 -3.64
C VAL A 94 -5.58 6.37 -2.98
N ASN A 95 -4.81 7.11 -3.80
CA ASN A 95 -3.76 8.02 -3.38
C ASN A 95 -4.24 9.48 -3.37
N ALA A 96 -3.40 10.37 -2.87
CA ALA A 96 -3.63 11.81 -2.84
C ALA A 96 -2.41 12.56 -3.36
N LYS A 97 -2.63 13.54 -4.23
CA LYS A 97 -1.60 14.46 -4.72
C LYS A 97 -1.76 15.80 -4.00
N VAL A 98 -0.64 16.39 -3.58
CA VAL A 98 -0.62 17.75 -3.06
C VAL A 98 -0.25 18.69 -4.19
N ILE A 99 -1.02 19.75 -4.36
CA ILE A 99 -0.69 20.84 -5.29
C ILE A 99 0.46 21.62 -4.67
N LEU A 100 1.68 21.31 -5.09
CA LEU A 100 2.86 22.11 -4.75
C LEU A 100 2.90 23.31 -5.69
N LYS A 101 2.92 24.53 -5.14
CA LYS A 101 3.17 25.77 -5.92
C LYS A 101 4.64 25.94 -6.32
N LEU A 102 5.38 24.85 -6.52
CA LEU A 102 6.78 24.92 -6.93
C LEU A 102 6.87 25.02 -8.45
N HIS A 103 7.25 26.21 -8.90
CA HIS A 103 7.80 26.58 -10.21
C HIS A 103 7.69 25.51 -11.32
N THR A 104 6.56 25.51 -12.03
CA THR A 104 6.62 25.23 -13.47
C THR A 104 6.84 26.57 -14.17
N CYS A 105 8.10 26.93 -14.37
CA CYS A 105 8.45 27.71 -15.55
C CYS A 105 8.05 26.86 -16.76
N MET A 106 7.14 27.41 -17.57
CA MET A 106 6.88 27.06 -18.97
C MET A 106 6.96 25.59 -19.41
N HIS A 107 5.81 24.91 -19.34
CA HIS A 107 5.35 24.18 -20.51
C HIS A 107 3.82 24.25 -20.54
N LEU A 108 3.30 25.20 -21.34
CA LEU A 108 1.89 25.19 -21.72
C LEU A 108 1.68 23.94 -22.59
N PRO A 109 0.81 22.97 -22.23
CA PRO A 109 0.06 22.29 -23.26
C PRO A 109 -0.84 23.36 -23.89
N HIS A 110 -0.44 23.77 -25.08
CA HIS A 110 -1.24 24.56 -26.00
C HIS A 110 -2.64 23.92 -26.12
N VAL A 111 -3.68 24.76 -26.04
CA VAL A 111 -5.10 24.47 -26.31
C VAL A 111 -5.81 23.70 -25.18
N HIS A 112 -6.70 24.28 -24.36
CA HIS A 112 -7.91 24.97 -24.79
C HIS A 112 -8.43 25.89 -23.65
N ALA A 113 -8.05 27.17 -23.68
CA ALA A 113 -8.81 28.21 -22.99
C ALA A 113 -10.06 28.51 -23.82
N ARG A 114 -11.22 27.96 -23.44
CA ARG A 114 -12.51 28.54 -23.85
C ARG A 114 -13.07 29.30 -22.65
N ARG A 115 -13.00 30.62 -22.77
CA ARG A 115 -13.73 31.61 -21.96
C ARG A 115 -15.15 31.12 -21.68
N HIS A 116 -15.65 31.31 -20.47
CA HIS A 116 -16.65 32.36 -20.20
C HIS A 116 -17.10 32.32 -18.75
N ASN A 117 -17.17 33.51 -18.14
CA ASN A 117 -18.17 33.82 -17.13
C ASN A 117 -19.53 33.35 -17.67
N ILE A 118 -20.01 32.22 -17.15
CA ILE A 118 -21.41 31.83 -17.17
C ILE A 118 -21.78 31.69 -15.69
N LEU A 119 -22.47 32.74 -15.24
CA LEU A 119 -23.31 32.73 -14.06
C LEU A 119 -24.20 31.49 -14.05
N GLU A 120 -24.55 31.05 -12.84
CA GLU A 120 -25.86 30.51 -12.49
C GLU A 120 -26.71 30.00 -13.66
N TRP A 121 -26.65 28.71 -13.98
CA TRP A 121 -27.82 27.86 -14.31
C TRP A 121 -27.37 26.54 -14.94
N LYS A 122 -26.96 25.61 -14.09
CA LYS A 122 -27.27 24.18 -14.25
C LYS A 122 -27.12 23.50 -12.90
N LYS A 123 -28.11 23.75 -12.05
CA LYS A 123 -28.44 22.88 -10.93
C LYS A 123 -28.63 21.44 -11.45
N LYS A 124 -28.35 20.52 -10.53
CA LYS A 124 -28.88 19.15 -10.38
C LYS A 124 -27.99 18.00 -10.87
N THR A 125 -27.76 17.12 -9.90
CA THR A 125 -27.19 15.76 -9.96
C THR A 125 -25.73 15.61 -10.32
N ILE A 126 -24.84 15.93 -9.37
CA ILE A 126 -24.21 14.83 -8.64
C ILE A 126 -24.34 15.18 -7.16
N ASN A 127 -25.48 14.76 -6.61
CA ASN A 127 -25.56 14.52 -5.19
C ASN A 127 -24.62 13.33 -4.92
N VAL A 128 -23.33 13.59 -4.75
CA VAL A 128 -22.45 12.65 -4.03
C VAL A 128 -22.77 12.81 -2.55
N ASN A 129 -24.02 12.50 -2.21
CA ASN A 129 -24.34 11.71 -1.02
C ASN A 129 -23.70 10.32 -1.20
N SER A 130 -22.39 10.25 -1.39
CA SER A 130 -21.62 9.07 -1.02
C SER A 130 -21.08 9.38 0.37
N ALA A 131 -22.00 9.34 1.33
CA ALA A 131 -21.75 9.25 2.77
C ALA A 131 -20.35 9.74 3.17
N SER A 132 -20.24 11.05 3.33
CA SER A 132 -19.16 11.73 4.04
C SER A 132 -19.16 11.30 5.51
N THR A 133 -18.86 10.03 5.78
CA THR A 133 -18.48 9.65 7.14
C THR A 133 -17.03 10.13 7.33
N PRO A 134 -16.76 11.08 8.22
CA PRO A 134 -15.42 11.62 8.48
C PRO A 134 -14.60 10.61 9.29
N ASN A 135 -14.52 9.37 8.84
CA ASN A 135 -14.11 8.27 9.71
C ASN A 135 -12.79 7.74 9.18
N HIS A 136 -11.75 8.41 9.67
CA HIS A 136 -10.43 7.91 10.04
C HIS A 136 -10.06 6.52 9.46
N LEU A 137 -8.95 6.49 8.72
CA LEU A 137 -8.50 5.30 8.01
C LEU A 137 -7.13 4.86 8.55
N TRP A 138 -7.07 3.62 9.02
CA TRP A 138 -5.85 2.96 9.53
C TRP A 138 -5.16 2.22 8.42
N VAL A 139 -3.83 2.20 8.44
CA VAL A 139 -3.06 1.14 7.79
C VAL A 139 -2.42 0.30 8.86
N VAL A 140 -2.79 -0.97 8.92
CA VAL A 140 -2.03 -1.93 9.71
C VAL A 140 -1.11 -2.66 8.75
N ALA A 141 0.19 -2.57 9.00
CA ALA A 141 1.23 -3.16 8.19
C ALA A 141 1.88 -4.32 8.93
N VAL A 142 2.08 -5.44 8.23
CA VAL A 142 2.86 -6.58 8.73
C VAL A 142 4.28 -6.41 8.22
N PHE A 143 5.21 -6.25 9.15
CA PHE A 143 6.65 -6.13 8.87
C PHE A 143 7.35 -7.44 9.20
N LEU A 144 8.38 -7.80 8.45
CA LEU A 144 9.35 -8.78 8.92
C LEU A 144 10.20 -8.11 10.01
N SER A 145 10.13 -8.63 11.23
CA SER A 145 10.93 -8.12 12.35
C SER A 145 12.28 -8.84 12.30
N ALA A 146 13.37 -8.12 12.03
CA ALA A 146 14.61 -8.52 12.67
C ALA A 146 14.34 -8.45 14.17
N ASN A 147 14.74 -9.48 14.89
CA ASN A 147 15.14 -9.24 16.26
C ASN A 147 16.27 -8.22 16.17
N LEU A 148 16.03 -7.04 16.72
CA LEU A 148 17.07 -6.18 17.25
C LEU A 148 17.71 -6.95 18.43
N ILE A 149 18.42 -8.05 18.16
CA ILE A 149 19.46 -8.51 19.06
C ILE A 149 20.66 -7.68 18.60
N TYR A 150 20.80 -6.51 19.23
CA TYR A 150 22.14 -6.03 19.56
C TYR A 150 22.84 -7.22 20.22
N LEU A 151 23.74 -7.88 19.49
CA LEU A 151 24.83 -8.55 20.17
C LEU A 151 25.80 -7.44 20.62
N PRO A 152 26.28 -7.49 21.87
CA PRO A 152 27.25 -6.53 22.40
C PRO A 152 28.56 -6.52 21.61
#